data_AF-A0A9P1G238-F1
#
_entry.id   AF-A0A9P1G238-F1
#
_cell.length_a   1.000
_cell.length_b   1.000
_cell.length_c   1.000
_cell.angle_alpha   90.00
_cell.angle_beta   90.00
_cell.angle_gamma   90.00
#
_symmetry.space_group_name_H-M   'P 1'
#
loop_
_entity.id
_entity.type
_entity.pdbx_description
1 polymer ?
#
loop_
_entity_poly.entity_id
_entity_poly.type
_entity_poly.pdbx_seq_one_letter_code
_entity_poly.pdbx_strand_id
1 'polypeptide(L)'
;MAVFFPAVLVYLYVAMMQLASVMAASEPLTPHQQMLSDLWEEHCRYEFSSGHKSVGKTMETMIEEPYVNHIPTSIGGVGKPMLRHFYGEHFIFSNPEIILRTVSRTVGQNQLVDELVLLANHTAPIPWLLPGVAPTGKQLEFPLVAIVRFEKNLQGLWRLAHEHIYWDQAGVLAQVGLLDETQLPIVGHEQAKKVIDANSATSNHLLRRAGLWHYAHSPEL
;
A
#
# COMPACT_ATOMS: atom_id res chain seq x y z
N MET A 1 -18.86 -20.06 -53.20
CA MET A 1 -19.17 -20.21 -51.76
C MET A 1 -18.12 -19.45 -50.98
N ALA A 2 -18.44 -18.24 -50.52
CA ALA A 2 -17.50 -17.36 -49.82
C ALA A 2 -17.46 -17.71 -48.33
N VAL A 3 -16.27 -18.00 -47.82
CA VAL A 3 -15.99 -18.24 -46.40
C VAL A 3 -15.50 -16.92 -45.81
N PHE A 4 -16.38 -16.20 -45.11
CA PHE A 4 -16.05 -14.99 -44.35
C PHE A 4 -16.77 -15.07 -43.00
N PHE A 5 -16.16 -15.72 -42.01
CA PHE A 5 -16.76 -15.85 -40.66
C PHE A 5 -15.82 -15.88 -39.42
N PRO A 6 -14.49 -15.65 -39.46
CA PRO A 6 -13.70 -15.62 -38.21
C PRO A 6 -13.56 -14.22 -37.57
N ALA A 7 -13.55 -13.13 -38.34
CA ALA A 7 -13.22 -11.79 -37.81
C ALA A 7 -14.34 -11.19 -36.93
N VAL A 8 -15.61 -11.44 -37.26
CA VAL A 8 -16.77 -10.90 -36.51
C VAL A 8 -16.87 -11.54 -35.12
N LEU A 9 -16.55 -12.83 -35.00
CA LEU A 9 -16.59 -13.56 -33.73
C LEU A 9 -15.48 -13.10 -32.77
N VAL A 10 -14.28 -12.84 -33.28
CA VAL A 10 -13.18 -12.28 -32.48
C VAL A 10 -13.50 -10.84 -32.06
N TYR A 11 -14.08 -10.03 -32.95
CA TYR A 11 -14.47 -8.66 -32.62
C TYR A 11 -15.60 -8.62 -31.58
N LEU A 12 -16.60 -9.51 -31.68
CA LEU A 12 -17.64 -9.64 -30.67
C LEU A 12 -17.10 -10.16 -29.34
N TYR A 13 -16.16 -11.10 -29.34
CA TYR A 13 -15.52 -11.59 -28.12
C TYR A 13 -14.67 -10.51 -27.44
N VAL A 14 -13.86 -9.78 -28.20
CA VAL A 14 -13.06 -8.65 -27.68
C VAL A 14 -13.97 -7.51 -27.20
N ALA A 15 -15.04 -7.19 -27.94
CA ALA A 15 -16.03 -6.20 -27.53
C ALA A 15 -16.82 -6.65 -26.28
N MET A 16 -17.13 -7.94 -26.13
CA MET A 16 -17.73 -8.50 -24.92
C MET A 16 -16.76 -8.47 -23.73
N MET A 17 -15.47 -8.73 -23.93
CA MET A 17 -14.46 -8.56 -22.88
C MET A 17 -14.26 -7.10 -22.49
N GLN A 18 -14.29 -6.17 -23.46
CA GLN A 18 -14.25 -4.74 -23.20
C GLN A 18 -15.53 -4.24 -22.52
N LEU A 19 -16.71 -4.75 -22.89
CA LEU A 19 -17.98 -4.45 -22.21
C LEU A 19 -18.01 -5.01 -20.79
N ALA A 20 -17.52 -6.23 -20.55
CA ALA A 20 -17.35 -6.78 -19.20
C ALA A 20 -16.34 -5.97 -18.36
N SER A 21 -15.27 -5.47 -18.98
CA SER A 21 -14.27 -4.60 -18.32
C SER A 21 -14.79 -3.17 -18.08
N VAL A 22 -15.69 -2.66 -18.93
CA VAL A 22 -16.32 -1.33 -18.80
C VAL A 22 -17.53 -1.38 -17.84
N MET A 23 -18.22 -2.51 -17.74
CA MET A 23 -19.25 -2.78 -16.73
C MET A 23 -18.67 -3.06 -15.35
N ALA A 24 -17.37 -3.39 -15.25
CA ALA A 24 -16.63 -3.39 -14.00
C ALA A 24 -16.28 -1.97 -13.51
N ALA A 25 -17.24 -1.03 -13.61
CA ALA A 25 -17.39 -0.09 -12.51
C ALA A 25 -17.56 -0.95 -11.26
N SER A 26 -16.65 -0.84 -10.28
CA SER A 26 -16.64 -1.74 -9.13
C SER A 26 -18.05 -1.87 -8.56
N GLU A 27 -18.63 -3.07 -8.64
CA GLU A 27 -19.90 -3.37 -7.97
C GLU A 27 -19.80 -2.82 -6.53
N PRO A 28 -20.82 -2.11 -6.04
CA PRO A 28 -20.75 -1.51 -4.72
C PRO A 28 -20.48 -2.58 -3.68
N LEU A 29 -19.66 -2.26 -2.68
CA LEU A 29 -19.38 -3.17 -1.59
C LEU A 29 -20.70 -3.62 -0.93
N THR A 30 -20.78 -4.91 -0.60
CA THR A 30 -21.87 -5.39 0.26
C THR A 30 -21.82 -4.66 1.61
N PRO A 31 -22.94 -4.56 2.37
CA PRO A 31 -22.92 -3.91 3.68
C PRO A 31 -21.85 -4.45 4.64
N HIS A 32 -21.57 -5.76 4.56
CA HIS A 32 -20.50 -6.40 5.34
C HIS A 32 -19.10 -5.94 4.90
N GLN A 33 -18.82 -5.91 3.60
CA GLN A 33 -17.54 -5.41 3.09
C GLN A 33 -17.35 -3.93 3.40
N GLN A 34 -18.41 -3.11 3.27
CA GLN A 34 -18.36 -1.70 3.62
C GLN A 34 -18.00 -1.52 5.11
N MET A 35 -18.62 -2.28 6.01
CA MET A 35 -18.30 -2.25 7.44
C MET A 35 -16.81 -2.60 7.72
N LEU A 36 -16.23 -3.57 7.01
CA LEU A 36 -14.79 -3.88 7.16
C LEU A 36 -13.91 -2.74 6.64
N SER A 37 -14.28 -2.12 5.52
CA SER A 37 -13.60 -0.94 4.97
C SER A 37 -13.64 0.24 5.94
N ASP A 38 -14.81 0.54 6.50
CA ASP A 38 -15.01 1.65 7.44
C ASP A 38 -14.21 1.42 8.74
N LEU A 39 -14.16 0.19 9.22
CA LEU A 39 -13.37 -0.18 10.40
C LEU A 39 -11.87 0.02 10.15
N TRP A 40 -11.37 -0.31 8.94
CA TRP A 40 -9.99 -0.05 8.57
C TRP A 40 -9.69 1.45 8.44
N GLU A 41 -10.59 2.24 7.86
CA GLU A 41 -10.44 3.69 7.78
C GLU A 41 -10.45 4.34 9.17
N GLU A 42 -11.31 3.86 10.06
CA GLU A 42 -11.33 4.30 11.45
C GLU A 42 -10.01 3.96 12.18
N HIS A 43 -9.48 2.75 11.95
CA HIS A 43 -8.18 2.33 12.46
C HIS A 43 -7.06 3.30 12.03
N CYS A 44 -6.90 3.50 10.73
CA CYS A 44 -5.91 4.41 10.15
C CYS A 44 -6.08 5.85 10.66
N ARG A 45 -7.33 6.30 10.86
CA ARG A 45 -7.61 7.63 11.40
C ARG A 45 -7.05 7.79 12.81
N TYR A 46 -7.15 6.76 13.66
CA TYR A 46 -6.58 6.78 15.02
C TYR A 46 -5.05 6.67 15.05
N GLU A 47 -4.42 6.22 13.98
CA GLU A 47 -2.96 6.12 13.90
C GLU A 47 -2.32 7.37 13.29
N PHE A 48 -2.93 7.94 12.25
CA PHE A 48 -2.26 8.94 11.41
C PHE A 48 -2.88 10.34 11.44
N SER A 49 -4.20 10.48 11.68
CA SER A 49 -4.86 11.78 11.58
C SER A 49 -4.60 12.65 12.82
N SER A 50 -3.88 13.77 12.67
CA SER A 50 -3.39 14.63 13.78
C SER A 50 -4.43 14.97 14.86
N GLY A 51 -5.69 15.22 14.49
CA GLY A 51 -6.78 15.52 15.45
C GLY A 51 -7.45 14.30 16.11
N HIS A 52 -7.06 13.09 15.72
CA HIS A 52 -7.72 11.83 16.11
C HIS A 52 -6.76 10.76 16.64
N LYS A 53 -5.44 11.02 16.60
CA LYS A 53 -4.41 10.09 17.07
C LYS A 53 -4.69 9.59 18.48
N SER A 54 -4.83 8.27 18.66
CA SER A 54 -5.15 7.69 19.96
C SER A 54 -4.80 6.19 20.03
N VAL A 55 -3.82 5.85 20.86
CA VAL A 55 -3.48 4.45 21.18
C VAL A 55 -4.70 3.71 21.71
N GLY A 56 -5.46 4.31 22.63
CA GLY A 56 -6.65 3.67 23.21
C GLY A 56 -7.66 3.26 22.16
N LYS A 57 -8.04 4.19 21.27
CA LYS A 57 -9.02 3.94 20.21
C LYS A 57 -8.48 2.99 19.14
N THR A 58 -7.22 3.09 18.76
CA THR A 58 -6.57 2.09 17.88
C THR A 58 -6.71 0.69 18.48
N MET A 59 -6.38 0.50 19.76
CA MET A 59 -6.48 -0.80 20.43
C MET A 59 -7.94 -1.32 20.58
N GLU A 60 -8.95 -0.46 20.56
CA GLU A 60 -10.38 -0.84 20.62
C GLU A 60 -10.91 -1.43 19.30
N THR A 61 -10.27 -1.11 18.18
CA THR A 61 -10.61 -1.67 16.87
C THR A 61 -10.04 -3.08 16.64
N MET A 62 -9.20 -3.57 17.56
CA MET A 62 -8.52 -4.85 17.45
C MET A 62 -9.11 -5.94 18.36
N ILE A 63 -8.98 -7.21 17.95
CA ILE A 63 -9.33 -8.38 18.77
C ILE A 63 -8.43 -8.48 20.01
N GLU A 64 -8.68 -9.45 20.88
CA GLU A 64 -7.97 -9.68 22.13
C GLU A 64 -6.47 -10.02 21.96
N GLU A 65 -6.12 -10.82 20.95
CA GLU A 65 -4.74 -11.20 20.63
C GLU A 65 -4.35 -10.75 19.22
N PRO A 66 -4.24 -9.43 18.97
CA PRO A 66 -3.91 -8.91 17.65
C PRO A 66 -2.40 -8.87 17.41
N TYR A 67 -1.97 -8.74 16.17
CA TYR A 67 -0.58 -8.42 15.87
C TYR A 67 -0.40 -7.54 14.64
N VAL A 68 0.71 -6.80 14.58
CA VAL A 68 1.10 -5.97 13.42
C VAL A 68 2.51 -6.31 13.04
N ASN A 69 2.75 -6.55 11.75
CA ASN A 69 4.08 -6.79 11.20
C ASN A 69 4.36 -5.84 10.03
N HIS A 70 5.29 -4.93 10.24
CA HIS A 70 5.96 -4.19 9.19
C HIS A 70 7.05 -5.09 8.59
N ILE A 71 6.74 -5.74 7.47
CA ILE A 71 7.52 -6.86 6.96
C ILE A 71 8.98 -6.48 6.63
N PRO A 72 9.27 -5.35 5.97
CA PRO A 72 10.64 -5.03 5.59
C PRO A 72 11.57 -4.70 6.77
N THR A 73 11.03 -4.26 7.91
CA THR A 73 11.82 -3.91 9.12
C THR A 73 11.64 -4.91 10.26
N SER A 74 10.71 -5.86 10.15
CA SER A 74 10.30 -6.76 11.24
C SER A 74 9.87 -6.04 12.52
N ILE A 75 9.25 -4.86 12.37
CA ILE A 75 8.79 -4.02 13.48
C ILE A 75 7.28 -4.15 13.69
N GLY A 76 6.85 -4.15 14.94
CA GLY A 76 5.44 -4.15 15.33
C GLY A 76 5.27 -4.79 16.69
N GLY A 77 4.24 -5.62 16.86
CA GLY A 77 4.01 -6.32 18.12
C GLY A 77 2.96 -7.41 18.03
N VAL A 78 3.03 -8.35 18.97
CA VAL A 78 2.09 -9.47 19.13
C VAL A 78 1.39 -9.35 20.49
N GLY A 79 0.06 -9.42 20.48
CA GLY A 79 -0.78 -9.24 21.65
C GLY A 79 -0.97 -7.77 22.04
N LYS A 80 -2.07 -7.49 22.75
CA LYS A 80 -2.41 -6.11 23.19
C LYS A 80 -1.33 -5.40 24.00
N PRO A 81 -0.60 -6.06 24.93
CA PRO A 81 0.43 -5.36 25.71
C PRO A 81 1.57 -4.83 24.86
N MET A 82 2.11 -5.65 23.95
CA MET A 82 3.22 -5.28 23.08
C MET A 82 2.79 -4.21 22.07
N LEU A 83 1.61 -4.36 21.47
CA LEU A 83 1.09 -3.37 20.52
C LEU A 83 0.78 -2.03 21.19
N ARG A 84 0.22 -2.02 22.41
CA ARG A 84 0.00 -0.76 23.13
C ARG A 84 1.32 -0.02 23.38
N HIS A 85 2.38 -0.74 23.74
CA HIS A 85 3.71 -0.16 23.91
C HIS A 85 4.27 0.36 22.58
N PHE A 86 4.27 -0.47 21.53
CA PHE A 86 4.71 -0.07 20.20
C PHE A 86 3.98 1.18 19.68
N TYR A 87 2.65 1.21 19.80
CA TYR A 87 1.85 2.34 19.35
C TYR A 87 2.11 3.63 20.13
N GLY A 88 2.28 3.52 21.44
CA GLY A 88 2.55 4.68 22.29
C GLY A 88 3.94 5.26 22.09
N GLU A 89 4.96 4.40 21.98
CA GLU A 89 6.36 4.83 22.05
C GLU A 89 7.05 4.96 20.69
N HIS A 90 6.57 4.26 19.66
CA HIS A 90 7.33 4.06 18.42
C HIS A 90 6.55 4.31 17.12
N PHE A 91 5.23 4.57 17.19
CA PHE A 91 4.38 4.68 16.01
C PHE A 91 3.51 5.93 15.99
N ILE A 92 2.36 5.93 16.69
CA ILE A 92 1.27 6.90 16.49
C ILE A 92 1.77 8.35 16.67
N PHE A 93 2.59 8.59 17.69
CA PHE A 93 3.06 9.92 18.05
C PHE A 93 4.49 10.24 17.57
N SER A 94 5.22 9.27 17.03
CA SER A 94 6.61 9.47 16.58
C SER A 94 6.69 10.08 15.19
N ASN A 95 5.66 9.88 14.38
CA ASN A 95 5.68 10.23 12.96
C ASN A 95 5.60 11.76 12.72
N PRO A 96 6.30 12.29 11.70
CA PRO A 96 5.92 13.55 11.09
C PRO A 96 4.52 13.43 10.47
N GLU A 97 4.04 14.49 9.82
CA GLU A 97 2.81 14.39 9.05
C GLU A 97 2.96 13.33 7.95
N ILE A 98 2.08 12.34 7.99
CA ILE A 98 1.99 11.24 7.03
C ILE A 98 0.65 11.36 6.32
N ILE A 99 0.69 11.26 4.99
CA ILE A 99 -0.50 11.19 4.14
C ILE A 99 -0.51 9.82 3.48
N LEU A 100 -1.63 9.11 3.62
CA LEU A 100 -1.89 7.86 2.91
C LEU A 100 -2.87 8.14 1.79
N ARG A 101 -2.52 7.76 0.56
CA ARG A 101 -3.40 7.85 -0.60
C ARG A 101 -3.73 6.45 -1.09
N THR A 102 -5.00 6.09 -1.12
CA THR A 102 -5.44 4.80 -1.66
C THR A 102 -5.28 4.78 -3.18
N VAL A 103 -4.60 3.76 -3.67
CA VAL A 103 -4.48 3.43 -5.10
C VAL A 103 -5.56 2.43 -5.47
N SER A 104 -5.65 1.33 -4.72
CA SER A 104 -6.66 0.31 -4.91
C SER A 104 -7.01 -0.37 -3.58
N ARG A 105 -8.22 -0.93 -3.48
CA ARG A 105 -8.66 -1.66 -2.31
C ARG A 105 -9.50 -2.87 -2.72
N THR A 106 -9.12 -4.04 -2.23
CA THR A 106 -9.89 -5.28 -2.40
C THR A 106 -10.42 -5.71 -1.04
N VAL A 107 -11.74 -5.87 -0.92
CA VAL A 107 -12.39 -6.28 0.32
C VAL A 107 -13.03 -7.66 0.17
N GLY A 108 -12.47 -8.64 0.87
CA GLY A 108 -13.02 -9.99 0.99
C GLY A 108 -14.00 -10.12 2.15
N GLN A 109 -14.30 -11.36 2.55
CA GLN A 109 -15.24 -11.65 3.64
C GLN A 109 -14.65 -11.40 5.03
N ASN A 110 -13.33 -11.48 5.17
CA ASN A 110 -12.62 -11.33 6.45
C ASN A 110 -11.19 -10.83 6.26
N GLN A 111 -10.89 -10.31 5.08
CA GLN A 111 -9.58 -9.76 4.75
C GLN A 111 -9.74 -8.60 3.79
N LEU A 112 -8.94 -7.57 3.98
CA LEU A 112 -8.84 -6.41 3.11
C LEU A 112 -7.38 -6.31 2.65
N VAL A 113 -7.19 -6.01 1.36
CA VAL A 113 -5.89 -5.66 0.79
C VAL A 113 -5.98 -4.22 0.32
N ASP A 114 -5.18 -3.34 0.93
CA ASP A 114 -5.13 -1.92 0.63
C ASP A 114 -3.79 -1.60 -0.02
N GLU A 115 -3.82 -1.12 -1.25
CA GLU A 115 -2.64 -0.59 -1.95
C GLU A 115 -2.64 0.93 -1.78
N LEU A 116 -1.58 1.45 -1.19
CA LEU A 116 -1.48 2.84 -0.75
C LEU A 116 -0.18 3.46 -1.25
N VAL A 117 -0.17 4.77 -1.44
CA VAL A 117 1.06 5.57 -1.49
C VAL A 117 1.17 6.36 -0.20
N LEU A 118 2.30 6.20 0.48
CA LEU A 118 2.65 6.99 1.66
C LEU A 118 3.47 8.19 1.23
N LEU A 119 3.07 9.37 1.72
CA LEU A 119 3.83 10.60 1.59
C LEU A 119 4.20 11.15 2.97
N ALA A 120 5.46 11.55 3.14
CA ALA A 120 5.94 12.22 4.33
C ALA A 120 7.16 13.08 4.02
N ASN A 121 7.41 14.10 4.84
CA ASN A 121 8.72 14.74 4.89
C ASN A 121 9.48 14.16 6.09
N HIS A 122 10.70 13.67 5.88
CA HIS A 122 11.51 13.05 6.93
C HIS A 122 12.13 14.11 7.87
N THR A 123 11.28 14.85 8.59
CA THR A 123 11.63 15.93 9.52
C THR A 123 11.68 15.50 10.98
N ALA A 124 11.20 14.29 11.28
CA ALA A 124 11.28 13.63 12.57
C ALA A 124 11.66 12.15 12.38
N PRO A 125 12.22 11.47 13.40
CA PRO A 125 12.50 10.04 13.32
C PRO A 125 11.22 9.24 13.04
N ILE A 126 11.32 8.21 12.20
CA ILE A 126 10.21 7.30 11.89
C ILE A 126 10.65 5.87 12.25
N PRO A 127 10.58 5.47 13.54
CA PRO A 127 11.28 4.27 14.02
C PRO A 127 10.88 2.97 13.32
N TRP A 128 9.61 2.84 12.93
CA TRP A 128 9.08 1.65 12.26
C TRP A 128 9.48 1.54 10.78
N LEU A 129 9.81 2.67 10.12
CA LEU A 129 10.18 2.73 8.71
C LEU A 129 11.71 2.79 8.52
N LEU A 130 12.37 3.63 9.32
CA LEU A 130 13.79 3.96 9.25
C LEU A 130 14.43 3.89 10.64
N PRO A 131 14.49 2.69 11.27
CA PRO A 131 15.03 2.53 12.61
C PRO A 131 16.49 3.02 12.68
N GLY A 132 16.74 3.99 13.56
CA GLY A 132 18.08 4.54 13.80
C GLY A 132 18.55 5.61 12.79
N VAL A 133 17.73 5.99 11.80
CA VAL A 133 18.08 7.05 10.85
C VAL A 133 17.59 8.40 11.39
N ALA A 134 18.50 9.37 11.44
CA ALA A 134 18.16 10.75 11.82
C ALA A 134 17.33 11.44 10.72
N PRO A 135 16.52 12.46 11.05
CA PRO A 135 15.77 13.24 10.07
C PRO A 135 16.66 13.75 8.94
N THR A 136 16.37 13.34 7.71
CA THR A 136 17.18 13.73 6.54
C THR A 136 16.64 14.98 5.83
N GLY A 137 15.43 15.42 6.20
CA GLY A 137 14.71 16.52 5.54
C GLY A 137 14.23 16.20 4.13
N LYS A 138 14.45 14.97 3.64
CA LYS A 138 14.02 14.53 2.31
C LYS A 138 12.56 14.10 2.31
N GLN A 139 11.94 14.21 1.14
CA GLN A 139 10.60 13.68 0.92
C GLN A 139 10.67 12.14 0.83
N LEU A 140 9.66 11.50 1.39
CA LEU A 140 9.33 10.10 1.23
C LEU A 140 8.03 10.03 0.43
N GLU A 141 8.05 9.28 -0.66
CA GLU A 141 6.88 8.98 -1.48
C GLU A 141 7.04 7.58 -2.09
N PHE A 142 6.37 6.58 -1.50
CA PHE A 142 6.54 5.18 -1.91
C PHE A 142 5.23 4.39 -1.78
N PRO A 143 5.03 3.37 -2.63
CA PRO A 143 3.90 2.46 -2.51
C PRO A 143 4.09 1.50 -1.33
N LEU A 144 3.00 1.17 -0.66
CA LEU A 144 2.94 0.12 0.35
C LEU A 144 1.63 -0.67 0.20
N VAL A 145 1.62 -1.90 0.71
CA VAL A 145 0.44 -2.77 0.74
C VAL A 145 0.15 -3.17 2.18
N ALA A 146 -1.08 -2.90 2.63
CA ALA A 146 -1.60 -3.39 3.89
C ALA A 146 -2.51 -4.60 3.64
N ILE A 147 -2.16 -5.75 4.20
CA ILE A 147 -3.03 -6.93 4.23
C ILE A 147 -3.60 -7.03 5.65
N VAL A 148 -4.90 -6.74 5.76
CA VAL A 148 -5.60 -6.60 7.05
C VAL A 148 -6.57 -7.76 7.22
N ARG A 149 -6.42 -8.52 8.29
CA ARG A 149 -7.32 -9.63 8.65
C ARG A 149 -8.32 -9.16 9.69
N PHE A 150 -9.55 -9.63 9.55
CA PHE A 150 -10.63 -9.38 10.51
C PHE A 150 -11.17 -10.68 11.06
N GLU A 151 -11.50 -10.67 12.34
CA GLU A 151 -12.14 -11.79 13.03
C GLU A 151 -13.19 -11.25 14.02
N LYS A 152 -14.09 -12.12 14.46
CA LYS A 152 -15.02 -11.78 15.52
C LYS A 152 -14.29 -11.87 16.86
N ASN A 153 -14.35 -10.81 17.64
CA ASN A 153 -13.85 -10.80 19.00
C ASN A 153 -14.77 -11.60 19.94
N LEU A 154 -14.46 -11.62 21.25
CA LEU A 154 -15.27 -12.37 22.24
C LEU A 154 -16.72 -11.88 22.37
N GLN A 155 -17.04 -10.68 21.87
CA GLN A 155 -18.41 -10.14 21.83
C GLN A 155 -19.11 -10.37 20.49
N GLY A 156 -18.49 -11.12 19.57
CA GLY A 156 -19.04 -11.42 18.25
C GLY A 156 -18.94 -10.27 17.25
N LEU A 157 -18.21 -9.19 17.58
CA LEU A 157 -18.02 -8.02 16.73
C LEU A 157 -16.77 -8.20 15.85
N TRP A 158 -16.85 -7.81 14.58
CA TRP A 158 -15.70 -7.80 13.68
C TRP A 158 -14.67 -6.77 14.14
N ARG A 159 -13.42 -7.22 14.28
CA ARG A 159 -12.27 -6.45 14.74
C ARG A 159 -11.02 -6.88 13.97
N LEU A 160 -10.00 -6.02 13.94
CA LEU A 160 -8.72 -6.34 13.30
C LEU A 160 -8.02 -7.45 14.10
N ALA A 161 -7.67 -8.52 13.40
CA ALA A 161 -6.88 -9.62 13.92
C ALA A 161 -5.40 -9.41 13.68
N HIS A 162 -5.04 -9.00 12.46
CA HIS A 162 -3.66 -8.65 12.17
C HIS A 162 -3.48 -7.78 10.95
N GLU A 163 -2.29 -7.21 10.86
CA GLU A 163 -1.81 -6.43 9.73
C GLU A 163 -0.46 -6.95 9.26
N HIS A 164 -0.34 -7.20 7.95
CA HIS A 164 0.95 -7.36 7.29
C HIS A 164 1.16 -6.18 6.34
N ILE A 165 2.17 -5.36 6.63
CA ILE A 165 2.48 -4.15 5.88
C ILE A 165 3.76 -4.38 5.07
N TYR A 166 3.65 -4.29 3.75
CA TYR A 166 4.75 -4.50 2.80
C TYR A 166 5.11 -3.20 2.09
N TRP A 167 6.39 -2.98 1.85
CA TRP A 167 6.90 -1.94 0.95
C TRP A 167 8.30 -2.31 0.47
N ASP A 168 8.83 -1.57 -0.51
CA ASP A 168 10.22 -1.70 -0.93
C ASP A 168 11.15 -0.84 -0.06
N GLN A 169 11.85 -1.47 0.88
CA GLN A 169 12.79 -0.77 1.75
C GLN A 169 14.00 -0.22 1.00
N ALA A 170 14.43 -0.84 -0.10
CA ALA A 170 15.58 -0.33 -0.86
C ALA A 170 15.25 1.02 -1.52
N GLY A 171 14.05 1.14 -2.10
CA GLY A 171 13.54 2.41 -2.60
C GLY A 171 13.43 3.49 -1.52
N VAL A 172 12.89 3.15 -0.35
CA VAL A 172 12.81 4.08 0.79
C VAL A 172 14.21 4.56 1.20
N LEU A 173 15.18 3.65 1.33
CA LEU A 173 16.57 4.00 1.68
C LEU A 173 17.25 4.87 0.60
N ALA A 174 16.96 4.63 -0.69
CA ALA A 174 17.45 5.48 -1.78
C ALA A 174 16.87 6.90 -1.68
N GLN A 175 15.57 7.04 -1.43
CA GLN A 175 14.92 8.35 -1.27
C GLN A 175 15.53 9.16 -0.13
N VAL A 176 15.91 8.53 0.99
CA VAL A 176 16.60 9.22 2.08
C VAL A 176 18.11 9.41 1.85
N GLY A 177 18.68 8.85 0.78
CA GLY A 177 20.09 8.96 0.39
C GLY A 177 21.04 8.00 1.11
N LEU A 178 20.53 6.90 1.65
CA LEU A 178 21.35 5.85 2.25
C LEU A 178 21.76 4.78 1.24
N LEU A 179 21.05 4.67 0.13
CA LEU A 179 21.44 3.85 -1.03
C LEU A 179 21.61 4.73 -2.27
N ASP A 180 22.60 4.39 -3.10
CA ASP A 180 22.83 5.04 -4.38
C ASP A 180 22.10 4.27 -5.49
N GLU A 181 21.00 4.85 -5.97
CA GLU A 181 20.18 4.29 -7.05
C GLU A 181 20.95 4.15 -8.37
N THR A 182 22.05 4.88 -8.57
CA THR A 182 22.88 4.78 -9.79
C THR A 182 23.73 3.52 -9.80
N GLN A 183 24.04 2.97 -8.62
CA GLN A 183 24.91 1.80 -8.44
C GLN A 183 24.12 0.49 -8.24
N LEU A 184 22.84 0.58 -7.90
CA LEU A 184 21.99 -0.57 -7.57
C LEU A 184 20.79 -0.66 -8.52
N PRO A 185 20.28 -1.87 -8.84
CA PRO A 185 19.09 -2.06 -9.69
C PRO A 185 17.79 -1.77 -8.91
N ILE A 186 17.69 -0.57 -8.34
CA ILE A 186 16.58 -0.08 -7.53
C ILE A 186 16.10 1.26 -8.07
N VAL A 187 14.92 1.69 -7.63
CA VAL A 187 14.29 2.96 -7.99
C VAL A 187 13.80 3.67 -6.75
N GLY A 188 13.81 5.00 -6.75
CA GLY A 188 13.33 5.83 -5.65
C GLY A 188 11.86 6.20 -5.80
N HIS A 189 11.61 7.47 -6.10
CA HIS A 189 10.26 8.06 -6.18
C HIS A 189 9.46 7.56 -7.38
N GLU A 190 10.11 6.98 -8.39
CA GLU A 190 9.48 6.43 -9.59
C GLU A 190 8.46 5.35 -9.26
N GLN A 191 8.64 4.63 -8.14
CA GLN A 191 7.72 3.58 -7.70
C GLN A 191 6.30 4.11 -7.48
N ALA A 192 6.19 5.20 -6.72
CA ALA A 192 4.89 5.79 -6.40
C ALA A 192 4.22 6.39 -7.64
N LYS A 193 5.00 7.02 -8.51
CA LYS A 193 4.48 7.52 -9.79
C LYS A 193 3.88 6.37 -10.60
N LYS A 194 4.65 5.29 -10.79
CA LYS A 194 4.28 4.18 -11.65
C LYS A 194 3.08 3.37 -11.14
N VAL A 195 2.88 3.27 -9.82
CA VAL A 195 1.70 2.61 -9.26
C VAL A 195 0.43 3.44 -9.45
N ILE A 196 0.54 4.78 -9.38
CA ILE A 196 -0.58 5.71 -9.58
C ILE A 196 -0.97 5.78 -11.06
N ASP A 197 0.01 5.92 -11.94
CA ASP A 197 -0.18 5.98 -13.39
C ASP A 197 0.97 5.25 -14.08
N ALA A 198 0.62 4.19 -14.82
CA ALA A 198 1.57 3.36 -15.55
C ALA A 198 2.44 4.14 -16.56
N ASN A 199 1.98 5.31 -17.02
CA ASN A 199 2.67 6.16 -18.00
C ASN A 199 3.51 7.28 -17.35
N SER A 200 3.42 7.49 -16.04
CA SER A 200 4.07 8.62 -15.35
C SER A 200 5.57 8.44 -15.08
N ALA A 201 6.11 7.25 -15.35
CA ALA A 201 7.53 6.95 -15.25
C ALA A 201 7.96 5.96 -16.35
N THR A 202 9.12 6.20 -16.95
CA THR A 202 9.64 5.42 -18.08
C THR A 202 9.77 3.93 -17.70
N SER A 203 9.02 3.08 -18.41
CA SER A 203 9.17 1.63 -18.32
C SER A 203 10.54 1.18 -18.82
N ASN A 204 11.07 0.13 -18.19
CA ASN A 204 12.31 -0.53 -18.59
C ASN A 204 13.57 0.34 -18.48
N HIS A 205 13.57 1.46 -17.73
CA HIS A 205 14.76 2.29 -17.63
C HIS A 205 15.97 1.56 -17.00
N LEU A 206 15.76 0.68 -16.00
CA LEU A 206 16.86 -0.13 -15.45
C LEU A 206 17.40 -1.16 -16.46
N LEU A 207 16.54 -1.72 -17.32
CA LEU A 207 16.98 -2.58 -18.43
C LEU A 207 17.76 -1.77 -19.48
N ARG A 208 17.33 -0.54 -19.78
CA ARG A 208 18.05 0.38 -20.68
C ARG A 208 19.43 0.75 -20.10
N ARG A 209 19.50 1.06 -18.80
CA ARG A 209 20.76 1.34 -18.09
C ARG A 209 21.73 0.15 -18.15
N ALA A 210 21.20 -1.07 -18.04
CA ALA A 210 21.98 -2.29 -18.17
C ALA A 210 22.33 -2.66 -19.63
N GLY A 211 21.84 -1.90 -20.64
CA GLY A 211 22.03 -2.23 -22.04
C GLY A 211 21.24 -3.45 -22.52
N LEU A 212 20.18 -3.85 -21.81
CA LEU A 212 19.41 -5.09 -22.05
C LEU A 212 18.05 -4.85 -22.72
N TRP A 213 17.68 -3.60 -23.02
CA TRP A 213 16.41 -3.26 -23.65
C TRP A 213 16.58 -2.91 -25.14
N HIS A 214 16.01 -3.74 -26.03
CA HIS A 214 16.22 -3.63 -27.48
C HIS A 214 14.92 -3.50 -28.29
N TYR A 215 13.89 -2.83 -27.76
CA TYR A 215 12.65 -2.61 -28.49
C TYR A 215 12.78 -1.45 -29.49
N ALA A 216 12.68 -1.76 -30.78
CA ALA A 216 13.02 -0.87 -31.90
C ALA A 216 12.00 0.24 -32.22
N HIS A 217 10.84 0.29 -31.56
CA HIS A 217 9.72 1.20 -31.93
C HIS A 217 9.06 1.84 -30.71
N SER A 218 9.70 2.78 -30.03
CA SER A 218 8.98 3.68 -29.13
C SER A 218 9.52 5.10 -29.23
N PRO A 219 8.65 6.10 -29.49
CA PRO A 219 9.04 7.49 -29.41
C PRO A 219 9.48 7.80 -27.98
N GLU A 220 10.48 8.67 -27.86
CA GLU A 220 10.95 9.20 -26.59
C GLU A 220 9.76 9.91 -25.90
N LEU A 221 9.31 9.36 -24.78
CA LEU A 221 8.55 10.07 -23.76
C LEU A 221 9.47 10.27 -22.55
#